data_AF-A0A955AUQ5-F1
#
_entry.id   AF-A0A955AUQ5-F1
#
_cell.length_a   1.000
_cell.length_b   1.000
_cell.length_c   1.000
_cell.angle_alpha   90.00
_cell.angle_beta   90.00
_cell.angle_gamma   90.00
#
_symmetry.space_group_name_H-M   'P 1'
#
loop_
_entity.id
_entity.type
_entity.pdbx_description
1 polymer ?
#
loop_
_entity_poly.entity_id
_entity_poly.type
_entity_poly.pdbx_seq_one_letter_code
_entity_poly.pdbx_strand_id
1 'polypeptide(L)'
;MSIAPLRAETLGEYWGTAEEEAKYYRIVDIPFPDQLALEAGSFEVLPDQRLAIGTRRGEIYLVSGAFDKNPRTDFHRYASGLDEIMGISFRDNAFFVTQQTEVTRITDTDGDGRADDFHTLCDAWGFRNYHEFAFGSKLDRDGNIWVALCLSESYRSKVPFRGWCVKVAQDGTMIPICSGIRSPCGIGPNEHGVMFYAESQGPWNGSCSLKVLEPGGFMGHPVSFNWYPNAAERDSPGSPELSERFASPPVEPKTQSRLLAERKRVKELVPYAVVFPYIKMGRSISGFVVDRTGGKFGPFENQIFIGDFSLSLVMRATTEKVNGVWQGACYPFREGLATGLLACEFTPQGDLIVGGTNRGWPVRGPKPYALQRLDWTGVVPFEVKEINARPDGFLVTFTKPVDPAVATRPATYSLTTYTHIYQQGYGSPEVDHTVPQVTEARVSKDGLQVHLRIDGLQQGHVHDFDFQNVRSHDGEPLVHAKAYYTLNEIPK
;
A
#
# COMPACT_ATOMS: atom_id res chain seq x y z
N MET A 1 -33.61 16.57 16.16
CA MET A 1 -32.51 16.18 15.24
C MET A 1 -33.06 15.14 14.29
N SER A 2 -33.14 15.44 13.00
CA SER A 2 -33.46 14.43 11.98
C SER A 2 -32.21 13.58 11.78
N ILE A 3 -32.27 12.30 12.16
CA ILE A 3 -31.21 11.35 11.86
C ILE A 3 -31.31 11.10 10.36
N ALA A 4 -30.37 11.62 9.58
CA ALA A 4 -30.28 11.31 8.16
C ALA A 4 -30.25 9.78 7.99
N PRO A 5 -31.07 9.19 7.11
CA PRO A 5 -31.06 7.76 6.90
C PRO A 5 -29.67 7.34 6.41
N LEU A 6 -28.96 6.55 7.20
CA LEU A 6 -27.72 5.90 6.79
C LEU A 6 -28.05 4.93 5.66
N ARG A 7 -27.68 5.26 4.43
CA ARG A 7 -27.74 4.31 3.32
C ARG A 7 -26.60 3.31 3.49
N ALA A 8 -26.87 2.02 3.36
CA ALA A 8 -25.82 1.02 3.27
C ALA A 8 -24.99 1.31 2.01
N GLU A 9 -23.68 1.52 2.17
CA GLU A 9 -22.76 1.60 1.03
C GLU A 9 -22.54 0.18 0.50
N THR A 10 -22.84 -0.06 -0.78
CA THR A 10 -22.51 -1.32 -1.45
C THR A 10 -20.99 -1.47 -1.57
N LEU A 11 -20.48 -2.70 -1.76
CA LEU A 11 -19.06 -2.96 -2.02
C LEU A 11 -18.60 -2.50 -3.43
N GLY A 12 -19.44 -1.77 -4.16
CA GLY A 12 -19.22 -1.45 -5.57
C GLY A 12 -19.30 -2.68 -6.48
N GLU A 13 -19.20 -2.41 -7.78
CA GLU A 13 -19.15 -3.43 -8.81
C GLU A 13 -17.78 -4.12 -8.86
N TYR A 14 -17.74 -5.30 -9.47
CA TYR A 14 -16.50 -5.93 -9.92
C TYR A 14 -15.93 -5.16 -11.12
N TRP A 15 -14.64 -5.29 -11.37
CA TRP A 15 -14.04 -4.81 -12.63
C TRP A 15 -14.56 -5.59 -13.83
N GLY A 16 -14.98 -6.84 -13.61
CA GLY A 16 -15.53 -7.70 -14.67
C GLY A 16 -14.44 -8.32 -15.54
N THR A 17 -13.20 -8.32 -15.05
CA THR A 17 -11.99 -8.77 -15.74
C THR A 17 -11.47 -10.09 -15.19
N ALA A 18 -12.10 -10.65 -14.15
CA ALA A 18 -11.64 -11.85 -13.45
C ALA A 18 -11.31 -13.06 -14.35
N GLU A 19 -12.13 -13.31 -15.38
CA GLU A 19 -11.92 -14.44 -16.32
C GLU A 19 -10.75 -14.17 -17.28
N GLU A 20 -10.59 -12.92 -17.73
CA GLU A 20 -9.49 -12.52 -18.60
C GLU A 20 -8.16 -12.52 -17.83
N GLU A 21 -8.14 -11.95 -16.63
CA GLU A 21 -7.01 -11.95 -15.71
C GLU A 21 -6.47 -13.36 -15.45
N ALA A 22 -7.36 -14.35 -15.29
CA ALA A 22 -7.01 -15.74 -14.98
C ALA A 22 -6.17 -16.44 -16.07
N LYS A 23 -6.18 -15.91 -17.31
CA LYS A 23 -5.31 -16.39 -18.39
C LYS A 23 -3.84 -16.06 -18.15
N TYR A 24 -3.56 -15.01 -17.38
CA TYR A 24 -2.22 -14.49 -17.13
C TYR A 24 -1.76 -14.76 -15.70
N TYR A 25 -2.67 -14.65 -14.72
CA TYR A 25 -2.37 -14.84 -13.30
C TYR A 25 -3.44 -15.72 -12.64
N ARG A 26 -3.08 -16.97 -12.36
CA ARG A 26 -3.99 -17.94 -11.75
C ARG A 26 -4.01 -17.77 -10.24
N ILE A 27 -5.19 -17.84 -9.65
CA ILE A 27 -5.33 -17.93 -8.19
C ILE A 27 -5.18 -19.41 -7.81
N VAL A 28 -4.21 -19.69 -6.94
CA VAL A 28 -3.97 -21.02 -6.37
C VAL A 28 -4.27 -20.94 -4.87
N ASP A 29 -5.22 -21.74 -4.39
CA ASP A 29 -5.47 -21.87 -2.96
C ASP A 29 -4.31 -22.65 -2.31
N ILE A 30 -3.72 -22.10 -1.25
CA ILE A 30 -2.72 -22.78 -0.43
C ILE A 30 -3.47 -23.43 0.74
N PRO A 31 -3.47 -24.76 0.87
CA PRO A 31 -4.20 -25.44 1.94
C PRO A 31 -3.54 -25.17 3.30
N PHE A 32 -4.34 -25.21 4.34
CA PHE A 32 -3.91 -25.15 5.74
C PHE A 32 -4.92 -25.97 6.58
N PRO A 33 -4.58 -26.37 7.82
CA PRO A 33 -5.47 -27.20 8.63
C PRO A 33 -6.84 -26.55 8.87
N ASP A 34 -7.94 -27.28 8.68
CA ASP A 34 -9.32 -26.75 8.74
C ASP A 34 -9.68 -26.05 10.06
N GLN A 35 -9.04 -26.46 11.16
CA GLN A 35 -9.27 -25.89 12.50
C GLN A 35 -8.44 -24.63 12.77
N LEU A 36 -7.51 -24.29 11.87
CA LEU A 36 -6.64 -23.13 12.01
C LEU A 36 -7.34 -21.87 11.52
N ALA A 37 -7.76 -21.02 12.46
CA ALA A 37 -8.17 -19.65 12.16
C ALA A 37 -6.93 -18.80 11.83
N LEU A 38 -6.44 -18.94 10.58
CA LEU A 38 -5.12 -18.43 10.19
C LEU A 38 -4.98 -16.91 10.36
N GLU A 39 -5.98 -16.14 9.93
CA GLU A 39 -5.99 -14.66 9.97
C GLU A 39 -4.60 -14.04 9.70
N ALA A 40 -4.00 -14.35 8.54
CA ALA A 40 -2.63 -13.94 8.23
C ALA A 40 -2.49 -12.41 8.26
N GLY A 41 -1.61 -11.89 9.12
CA GLY A 41 -1.33 -10.45 9.27
C GLY A 41 -0.02 -10.01 8.61
N SER A 42 0.93 -10.93 8.45
CA SER A 42 2.23 -10.65 7.83
C SER A 42 2.92 -11.92 7.35
N PHE A 43 3.87 -11.77 6.42
CA PHE A 43 4.64 -12.85 5.81
C PHE A 43 6.13 -12.53 5.78
N GLU A 44 6.96 -13.58 5.88
CA GLU A 44 8.40 -13.52 5.59
C GLU A 44 8.83 -14.82 4.91
N VAL A 45 9.71 -14.73 3.92
CA VAL A 45 10.28 -15.90 3.25
C VAL A 45 11.61 -16.23 3.91
N LEU A 46 11.71 -17.43 4.48
CA LEU A 46 12.93 -17.86 5.15
C LEU A 46 14.01 -18.32 4.16
N PRO A 47 15.30 -18.25 4.55
CA PRO A 47 16.41 -18.73 3.73
C PRO A 47 16.30 -20.21 3.32
N ASP A 48 15.58 -21.02 4.10
CA ASP A 48 15.34 -22.44 3.84
C ASP A 48 14.08 -22.70 2.99
N GLN A 49 13.50 -21.66 2.39
CA GLN A 49 12.30 -21.70 1.55
C GLN A 49 11.01 -22.10 2.28
N ARG A 50 10.94 -21.94 3.60
CA ARG A 50 9.65 -21.93 4.32
C ARG A 50 9.03 -20.53 4.29
N LEU A 51 7.70 -20.49 4.30
CA LEU A 51 6.94 -19.27 4.56
C LEU A 51 6.71 -19.13 6.06
N ALA A 52 7.20 -18.05 6.65
CA ALA A 52 6.78 -17.63 7.99
C ALA A 52 5.49 -16.79 7.88
N ILE A 53 4.49 -17.13 8.70
CA ILE A 53 3.22 -16.42 8.77
C ILE A 53 3.02 -15.90 10.18
N GLY A 54 2.97 -14.57 10.34
CA GLY A 54 2.48 -13.93 11.55
C GLY A 54 0.96 -13.79 11.49
N THR A 55 0.24 -14.28 12.50
CA THR A 55 -1.23 -14.24 12.54
C THR A 55 -1.74 -13.07 13.39
N ARG A 56 -2.99 -12.66 13.11
CA ARG A 56 -3.72 -11.75 14.02
C ARG A 56 -3.99 -12.35 15.39
N ARG A 57 -3.92 -13.68 15.54
CA ARG A 57 -4.16 -14.38 16.80
C ARG A 57 -2.89 -14.57 17.64
N GLY A 58 -1.75 -14.06 17.16
CA GLY A 58 -0.53 -14.01 17.95
C GLY A 58 0.36 -15.24 17.82
N GLU A 59 0.29 -15.95 16.70
CA GLU A 59 1.15 -17.09 16.40
C GLU A 59 2.08 -16.83 15.22
N ILE A 60 3.24 -17.49 15.24
CA ILE A 60 4.16 -17.59 14.11
C ILE A 60 4.13 -19.04 13.63
N TYR A 61 3.71 -19.25 12.38
CA TYR A 61 3.78 -20.55 11.72
C TYR A 61 4.89 -20.57 10.68
N LEU A 62 5.64 -21.67 10.62
CA LEU A 62 6.59 -21.97 9.55
C LEU A 62 5.96 -23.01 8.65
N VAL A 63 5.84 -22.68 7.38
CA VAL A 63 5.07 -23.47 6.41
C VAL A 63 5.99 -23.93 5.29
N SER A 64 6.15 -25.24 5.14
CA SER A 64 6.81 -25.84 3.98
C SER A 64 5.79 -26.17 2.89
N GLY A 65 6.24 -26.35 1.64
CA GLY A 65 5.38 -26.73 0.51
C GLY A 65 4.40 -25.67 0.01
N ALA A 66 4.34 -24.48 0.64
CA ALA A 66 3.51 -23.35 0.21
C ALA A 66 3.91 -22.81 -1.18
N PHE A 67 5.16 -23.02 -1.57
CA PHE A 67 5.73 -22.55 -2.84
C PHE A 67 5.71 -23.61 -3.94
N ASP A 68 5.22 -24.81 -3.66
CA ASP A 68 5.15 -25.86 -4.67
C ASP A 68 4.14 -25.50 -5.76
N LYS A 69 4.37 -25.98 -6.99
CA LYS A 69 3.41 -25.83 -8.10
C LYS A 69 2.00 -26.32 -7.73
N ASN A 70 1.93 -27.40 -6.97
CA ASN A 70 0.71 -27.91 -6.36
C ASN A 70 0.93 -27.96 -4.84
N PRO A 71 0.51 -26.94 -4.09
CA PRO A 71 0.84 -26.81 -2.67
C PRO A 71 0.43 -28.02 -1.84
N ARG A 72 1.39 -28.56 -1.07
CA ARG A 72 1.18 -29.58 -0.04
C ARG A 72 1.86 -29.10 1.23
N THR A 73 1.09 -28.45 2.08
CA THR A 73 1.65 -27.71 3.19
C THR A 73 1.85 -28.56 4.42
N ASP A 74 2.93 -28.29 5.13
CA ASP A 74 3.14 -28.72 6.50
C ASP A 74 3.34 -27.49 7.37
N PHE A 75 2.51 -27.36 8.41
CA PHE A 75 2.45 -26.21 9.30
C PHE A 75 3.09 -26.57 10.63
N HIS A 76 4.19 -25.88 10.95
CA HIS A 76 4.83 -25.97 12.25
C HIS A 76 4.62 -24.68 13.03
N ARG A 77 4.12 -24.76 14.28
CA ARG A 77 3.95 -23.56 15.11
C ARG A 77 5.25 -23.27 15.86
N TYR A 78 5.93 -22.21 15.43
CA TYR A 78 7.19 -21.75 16.01
C TYR A 78 7.00 -20.95 17.29
N ALA A 79 6.01 -20.04 17.31
CA ALA A 79 5.72 -19.20 18.47
C ALA A 79 4.21 -18.97 18.65
N SER A 80 3.80 -18.62 19.88
CA SER A 80 2.42 -18.26 20.23
C SER A 80 2.39 -17.33 21.45
N GLY A 81 1.30 -16.57 21.62
CA GLY A 81 1.10 -15.69 22.78
C GLY A 81 1.43 -14.22 22.52
N LEU A 82 1.63 -13.86 21.25
CA LEU A 82 1.82 -12.49 20.76
C LEU A 82 0.44 -11.81 20.53
N ASP A 83 0.42 -10.56 20.09
CA ASP A 83 -0.82 -9.81 19.84
C ASP A 83 -0.84 -9.12 18.46
N GLU A 84 -1.66 -9.63 17.55
CA GLU A 84 -1.83 -9.14 16.18
C GLU A 84 -0.51 -8.82 15.43
N ILE A 85 0.11 -9.86 14.88
CA ILE A 85 1.41 -9.74 14.20
C ILE A 85 1.23 -9.10 12.81
N MET A 86 1.39 -7.78 12.75
CA MET A 86 1.24 -6.94 11.55
C MET A 86 2.58 -6.48 10.97
N GLY A 87 3.66 -7.14 11.36
CA GLY A 87 5.00 -7.01 10.79
C GLY A 87 5.87 -8.17 11.26
N ILE A 88 6.56 -8.83 10.34
CA ILE A 88 7.48 -9.92 10.64
C ILE A 88 8.68 -9.83 9.71
N SER A 89 9.88 -10.03 10.25
CA SER A 89 11.09 -10.19 9.46
C SER A 89 12.04 -11.17 10.11
N PHE A 90 12.92 -11.79 9.32
CA PHE A 90 13.88 -12.78 9.80
C PHE A 90 15.30 -12.42 9.38
N ARG A 91 16.20 -12.29 10.35
CA ARG A 91 17.63 -12.04 10.12
C ARG A 91 18.44 -12.59 11.28
N ASP A 92 19.65 -13.09 11.00
CA ASP A 92 20.59 -13.56 12.03
C ASP A 92 19.96 -14.60 13.00
N ASN A 93 19.21 -15.55 12.43
CA ASN A 93 18.47 -16.60 13.16
C ASN A 93 17.47 -16.07 14.21
N ALA A 94 16.99 -14.84 14.05
CA ALA A 94 15.98 -14.23 14.91
C ALA A 94 14.81 -13.71 14.07
N PHE A 95 13.60 -13.86 14.60
CA PHE A 95 12.45 -13.12 14.13
C PHE A 95 12.39 -11.76 14.80
N PHE A 96 11.99 -10.76 14.05
CA PHE A 96 11.65 -9.43 14.54
C PHE A 96 10.19 -9.18 14.21
N VAL A 97 9.38 -9.01 15.24
CA VAL A 97 7.93 -8.97 15.14
C VAL A 97 7.42 -7.63 15.62
N THR A 98 6.56 -6.98 14.83
CA THR A 98 5.76 -5.86 15.29
C THR A 98 4.38 -6.37 15.68
N GLN A 99 4.07 -6.21 16.97
CA GLN A 99 2.76 -6.45 17.57
C GLN A 99 2.18 -5.12 18.10
N GLN A 100 0.93 -5.12 18.55
CA GLN A 100 0.22 -3.86 18.91
C GLN A 100 0.97 -2.96 19.88
N THR A 101 1.69 -3.56 20.83
CA THR A 101 2.33 -2.86 21.96
C THR A 101 3.85 -2.74 21.83
N GLU A 102 4.50 -3.53 20.97
CA GLU A 102 5.96 -3.57 20.94
C GLU A 102 6.54 -4.14 19.63
N VAL A 103 7.84 -3.90 19.45
CA VAL A 103 8.71 -4.71 18.60
C VAL A 103 9.43 -5.74 19.47
N THR A 104 9.35 -7.01 19.09
CA THR A 104 9.95 -8.13 19.83
C THR A 104 10.95 -8.87 18.95
N ARG A 105 12.14 -9.15 19.47
CA ARG A 105 13.11 -10.10 18.91
C ARG A 105 12.84 -11.48 19.51
N ILE A 106 12.69 -12.49 18.66
CA ILE A 106 12.28 -13.84 19.05
C ILE A 106 13.27 -14.85 18.48
N THR A 107 13.84 -15.69 19.34
CA THR A 107 14.83 -16.71 18.98
C THR A 107 14.47 -18.08 19.55
N ASP A 108 15.01 -19.11 18.91
CA ASP A 108 15.09 -20.48 19.38
C ASP A 108 16.54 -20.72 19.80
N THR A 109 16.80 -20.79 21.11
CA THR A 109 18.15 -20.85 21.67
C THR A 109 18.71 -22.26 21.82
N ASP A 110 17.85 -23.28 21.77
CA ASP A 110 18.24 -24.69 21.89
C ASP A 110 18.12 -25.49 20.58
N GLY A 111 17.50 -24.92 19.55
CA GLY A 111 17.40 -25.47 18.20
C GLY A 111 16.33 -26.56 18.06
N ASP A 112 15.36 -26.65 18.97
CA ASP A 112 14.27 -27.63 18.91
C ASP A 112 13.17 -27.27 17.87
N GLY A 113 13.31 -26.11 17.23
CA GLY A 113 12.38 -25.57 16.25
C GLY A 113 11.27 -24.72 16.86
N ARG A 114 11.33 -24.37 18.14
CA ARG A 114 10.34 -23.55 18.83
C ARG A 114 11.01 -22.35 19.49
N ALA A 115 10.36 -21.19 19.43
CA ALA A 115 10.83 -20.03 20.17
C ALA A 115 10.79 -20.25 21.69
N ASP A 116 11.89 -19.90 22.36
CA ASP A 116 12.08 -19.98 23.81
C ASP A 116 12.57 -18.66 24.43
N ASP A 117 13.11 -17.73 23.63
CA ASP A 117 13.51 -16.39 24.04
C ASP A 117 12.70 -15.31 23.31
N PHE A 118 12.09 -14.42 24.10
CA PHE A 118 11.26 -13.31 23.64
C PHE A 118 11.78 -12.03 24.29
N HIS A 119 12.50 -11.23 23.51
CA HIS A 119 13.12 -10.00 23.96
C HIS A 119 12.40 -8.78 23.38
N THR A 120 11.70 -8.03 24.22
CA THR A 120 11.13 -6.73 23.84
C THR A 120 12.26 -5.78 23.45
N LEU A 121 12.35 -5.43 22.16
CA LEU A 121 13.29 -4.41 21.67
C LEU A 121 12.75 -3.01 21.99
N CYS A 122 11.45 -2.78 21.80
CA CYS A 122 10.87 -1.46 22.03
C CYS A 122 9.36 -1.56 22.27
N ASP A 123 8.89 -0.97 23.37
CA ASP A 123 7.49 -0.78 23.76
C ASP A 123 7.16 0.70 24.05
N ALA A 124 7.93 1.62 23.48
CA ALA A 124 7.95 3.04 23.86
C ALA A 124 6.76 3.88 23.35
N TRP A 125 5.77 3.26 22.72
CA TRP A 125 4.47 3.87 22.36
C TRP A 125 3.35 3.26 23.20
N GLY A 126 2.23 3.97 23.34
CA GLY A 126 1.16 3.50 24.22
C GLY A 126 0.08 2.68 23.51
N PHE A 127 -0.66 1.90 24.29
CA PHE A 127 -1.81 1.13 23.84
C PHE A 127 -2.95 1.16 24.89
N ARG A 128 -4.18 1.31 24.45
CA ARG A 128 -5.40 1.36 25.29
C ARG A 128 -6.70 0.96 24.58
N ASN A 129 -6.68 0.73 23.27
CA ASN A 129 -7.87 0.40 22.50
C ASN A 129 -7.54 -0.57 21.37
N TYR A 130 -8.40 -1.55 21.10
CA TYR A 130 -8.16 -2.55 20.06
C TYR A 130 -7.91 -1.95 18.66
N HIS A 131 -8.51 -0.79 18.36
CA HIS A 131 -8.31 -0.08 17.09
C HIS A 131 -7.08 0.85 17.18
N GLU A 132 -5.97 0.31 17.65
CA GLU A 132 -4.66 0.96 17.75
C GLU A 132 -3.59 0.01 17.19
N PHE A 133 -3.76 -0.37 15.92
CA PHE A 133 -2.83 -1.22 15.20
C PHE A 133 -1.44 -0.58 15.10
N ALA A 134 -0.41 -1.44 15.06
CA ALA A 134 0.97 -1.08 14.77
C ALA A 134 1.43 -1.91 13.58
N PHE A 135 1.65 -1.27 12.42
CA PHE A 135 2.11 -1.95 11.21
C PHE A 135 3.61 -1.77 11.06
N GLY A 136 4.35 -2.87 10.99
CA GLY A 136 5.80 -2.90 10.99
C GLY A 136 6.39 -3.21 9.62
N SER A 137 7.44 -2.50 9.22
CA SER A 137 8.21 -2.85 8.03
C SER A 137 9.09 -4.07 8.27
N LYS A 138 9.57 -4.70 7.20
CA LYS A 138 10.78 -5.52 7.29
C LYS A 138 11.96 -4.66 7.75
N LEU A 139 13.02 -5.31 8.21
CA LEU A 139 14.27 -4.65 8.57
C LEU A 139 14.79 -3.83 7.39
N ASP A 140 15.09 -2.55 7.63
CA ASP A 140 15.77 -1.71 6.64
C ASP A 140 17.25 -2.10 6.51
N ARG A 141 17.97 -1.42 5.60
CA ARG A 141 19.40 -1.70 5.33
C ARG A 141 20.29 -1.51 6.57
N ASP A 142 19.88 -0.63 7.47
CA ASP A 142 20.58 -0.35 8.72
C ASP A 142 20.03 -1.20 9.88
N GLY A 143 19.14 -2.16 9.58
CA GLY A 143 18.57 -3.06 10.56
C GLY A 143 17.53 -2.47 11.49
N ASN A 144 16.92 -1.35 11.11
CA ASN A 144 15.83 -0.75 11.88
C ASN A 144 14.46 -1.23 11.38
N ILE A 145 13.44 -1.07 12.22
CA ILE A 145 12.04 -1.36 11.88
C ILE A 145 11.24 -0.08 11.92
N TRP A 146 10.51 0.22 10.86
CA TRP A 146 9.59 1.35 10.81
C TRP A 146 8.23 0.86 11.25
N VAL A 147 7.54 1.65 12.09
CA VAL A 147 6.24 1.29 12.63
C VAL A 147 5.27 2.45 12.40
N ALA A 148 4.24 2.22 11.58
CA ALA A 148 3.13 3.15 11.39
C ALA A 148 2.06 2.88 12.45
N LEU A 149 1.87 3.83 13.38
CA LEU A 149 0.96 3.70 14.51
C LEU A 149 -0.41 4.31 14.18
N CYS A 150 -1.43 3.45 14.12
CA CYS A 150 -2.81 3.86 13.90
C CYS A 150 -3.30 4.80 15.01
N LEU A 151 -4.20 5.74 14.67
CA LEU A 151 -4.95 6.51 15.65
C LEU A 151 -5.90 5.60 16.45
N SER A 152 -6.10 5.96 17.71
CA SER A 152 -7.15 5.39 18.55
C SER A 152 -8.52 5.57 17.89
N GLU A 153 -9.19 4.45 17.62
CA GLU A 153 -10.53 4.40 17.03
C GLU A 153 -10.58 5.05 15.63
N SER A 154 -9.45 5.28 14.95
CA SER A 154 -9.32 6.06 13.70
C SER A 154 -9.56 7.58 13.80
N TYR A 155 -9.73 8.16 15.00
CA TYR A 155 -10.13 9.57 15.15
C TYR A 155 -9.32 10.37 16.17
N ARG A 156 -8.68 9.68 17.13
CA ARG A 156 -8.07 10.34 18.30
C ARG A 156 -6.66 9.82 18.52
N SER A 157 -5.82 10.65 19.11
CA SER A 157 -4.49 10.24 19.56
C SER A 157 -4.45 10.18 21.08
N LYS A 158 -4.90 9.05 21.64
CA LYS A 158 -5.23 8.95 23.07
C LYS A 158 -4.09 8.47 23.97
N VAL A 159 -3.05 7.90 23.40
CA VAL A 159 -1.85 7.36 24.06
C VAL A 159 -0.62 7.69 23.22
N PRO A 160 0.58 7.67 23.82
CA PRO A 160 1.81 8.14 23.18
C PRO A 160 1.97 7.66 21.74
N PHE A 161 2.29 8.60 20.85
CA PHE A 161 2.65 8.40 19.44
C PHE A 161 1.57 7.81 18.52
N ARG A 162 0.31 7.63 18.95
CA ARG A 162 -0.76 7.22 18.01
C ARG A 162 -0.95 8.28 16.92
N GLY A 163 -0.95 7.87 15.65
CA GLY A 163 -0.92 8.77 14.50
C GLY A 163 0.47 9.26 14.10
N TRP A 164 1.53 8.60 14.55
CA TRP A 164 2.91 8.83 14.12
C TRP A 164 3.47 7.60 13.41
N CYS A 165 4.52 7.83 12.61
CA CYS A 165 5.50 6.78 12.33
C CYS A 165 6.68 6.94 13.27
N VAL A 166 7.15 5.82 13.79
CA VAL A 166 8.40 5.72 14.55
C VAL A 166 9.33 4.72 13.86
N LYS A 167 10.61 4.78 14.18
CA LYS A 167 11.63 3.82 13.77
C LYS A 167 12.29 3.24 15.01
N VAL A 168 12.34 1.93 15.12
CA VAL A 168 13.01 1.19 16.19
C VAL A 168 14.39 0.78 15.70
N ALA A 169 15.42 1.33 16.33
CA ALA A 169 16.81 0.99 16.04
C ALA A 169 17.18 -0.41 16.58
N GLN A 170 18.32 -0.94 16.14
CA GLN A 170 18.79 -2.27 16.54
C GLN A 170 18.97 -2.43 18.06
N ASP A 171 19.29 -1.34 18.76
CA ASP A 171 19.46 -1.30 20.22
C ASP A 171 18.15 -1.10 20.98
N GLY A 172 17.01 -1.05 20.28
CA GLY A 172 15.69 -0.80 20.87
C GLY A 172 15.31 0.68 20.97
N THR A 173 16.19 1.61 20.59
CA THR A 173 15.88 3.05 20.64
C THR A 173 14.76 3.40 19.66
N MET A 174 13.68 4.00 20.18
CA MET A 174 12.58 4.51 19.35
C MET A 174 12.83 5.95 18.91
N ILE A 175 12.88 6.16 17.60
CA ILE A 175 13.10 7.44 16.92
C ILE A 175 11.78 7.88 16.27
N PRO A 176 11.15 8.99 16.70
CA PRO A 176 10.01 9.57 16.00
C PRO A 176 10.40 10.02 14.59
N ILE A 177 9.63 9.64 13.58
CA ILE A 177 9.96 9.96 12.18
C ILE A 177 9.05 11.04 11.62
N CYS A 178 7.75 10.91 11.82
CA CYS A 178 6.79 11.84 11.24
C CYS A 178 5.40 11.68 11.85
N SER A 179 4.57 12.72 11.73
CA SER A 179 3.23 12.78 12.33
C SER A 179 2.12 12.75 11.28
N GLY A 180 0.87 12.59 11.71
CA GLY A 180 -0.32 12.83 10.87
C GLY A 180 -0.86 11.61 10.14
N ILE A 181 -0.52 10.42 10.61
CA ILE A 181 -1.05 9.14 10.15
C ILE A 181 -2.43 8.92 10.80
N ARG A 182 -3.37 8.30 10.06
CA ARG A 182 -4.71 8.02 10.58
C ARG A 182 -4.94 6.54 10.85
N SER A 183 -5.12 5.75 9.80
CA SER A 183 -5.48 4.34 9.85
C SER A 183 -4.70 3.59 8.76
N PRO A 184 -3.39 3.38 8.99
CA PRO A 184 -2.54 2.65 8.07
C PRO A 184 -2.99 1.18 8.02
N CYS A 185 -2.71 0.48 6.92
CA CYS A 185 -2.92 -0.97 6.81
C CYS A 185 -1.81 -1.66 6.00
N GLY A 186 -0.61 -1.08 6.01
CA GLY A 186 0.54 -1.60 5.29
C GLY A 186 1.69 -0.60 5.30
N ILE A 187 2.92 -1.11 5.36
CA ILE A 187 4.15 -0.31 5.37
C ILE A 187 5.24 -1.07 4.64
N GLY A 188 6.06 -0.37 3.88
CA GLY A 188 7.12 -0.99 3.11
C GLY A 188 7.82 0.01 2.18
N PRO A 189 9.00 -0.36 1.66
CA PRO A 189 9.72 0.49 0.75
C PRO A 189 9.09 0.50 -0.64
N ASN A 190 9.29 1.58 -1.40
CA ASN A 190 9.15 1.55 -2.85
C ASN A 190 10.39 0.94 -3.53
N GLU A 191 10.42 0.94 -4.86
CA GLU A 191 11.50 0.44 -5.69
C GLU A 191 12.83 1.19 -5.52
N HIS A 192 12.82 2.34 -4.85
CA HIS A 192 14.03 3.10 -4.51
C HIS A 192 14.50 2.85 -3.07
N GLY A 193 13.77 2.04 -2.29
CA GLY A 193 14.07 1.79 -0.87
C GLY A 193 13.57 2.90 0.05
N VAL A 194 12.76 3.84 -0.45
CA VAL A 194 12.13 4.90 0.35
C VAL A 194 10.90 4.33 1.02
N MET A 195 10.69 4.61 2.30
CA MET A 195 9.59 4.02 3.08
C MET A 195 8.25 4.70 2.80
N PHE A 196 7.22 3.91 2.52
CA PHE A 196 5.84 4.33 2.30
C PHE A 196 4.90 3.58 3.23
N TYR A 197 3.65 4.04 3.29
CA TYR A 197 2.57 3.34 3.95
C TYR A 197 1.26 3.47 3.17
N ALA A 198 0.39 2.48 3.34
CA ALA A 198 -0.94 2.42 2.78
C ALA A 198 -1.95 2.97 3.80
N GLU A 199 -2.66 4.04 3.43
CA GLU A 199 -3.61 4.77 4.29
C GLU A 199 -5.04 4.55 3.81
N SER A 200 -5.94 4.24 4.74
CA SER A 200 -7.38 4.17 4.46
C SER A 200 -8.04 5.55 4.48
N GLN A 201 -9.09 5.73 3.67
CA GLN A 201 -9.97 6.90 3.67
C GLN A 201 -10.59 7.18 5.04
N GLY A 202 -10.84 8.46 5.33
CA GLY A 202 -11.46 8.95 6.56
C GLY A 202 -11.16 10.43 6.78
N PRO A 203 -11.20 10.92 8.03
CA PRO A 203 -10.75 12.27 8.37
C PRO A 203 -9.39 12.58 7.76
N TRP A 204 -9.34 13.73 7.08
CA TRP A 204 -8.17 14.26 6.39
C TRP A 204 -7.61 13.37 5.28
N ASN A 205 -8.35 12.33 4.88
CA ASN A 205 -7.98 11.34 3.88
C ASN A 205 -9.19 11.09 2.98
N GLY A 206 -9.34 11.90 1.92
CA GLY A 206 -10.53 11.85 1.06
C GLY A 206 -10.76 10.49 0.39
N SER A 207 -9.68 9.78 0.09
CA SER A 207 -9.68 8.41 -0.45
C SER A 207 -8.51 7.62 0.16
N CYS A 208 -8.44 6.32 -0.15
CA CYS A 208 -7.26 5.51 0.10
C CYS A 208 -6.02 6.10 -0.61
N SER A 209 -4.84 5.99 -0.01
CA SER A 209 -3.62 6.50 -0.63
C SER A 209 -2.35 5.78 -0.18
N LEU A 210 -1.39 5.66 -1.10
CA LEU A 210 0.00 5.36 -0.79
C LEU A 210 0.72 6.68 -0.50
N LYS A 211 1.38 6.78 0.65
CA LYS A 211 2.07 8.00 1.09
C LYS A 211 3.48 7.69 1.57
N VAL A 212 4.40 8.62 1.28
CA VAL A 212 5.77 8.53 1.78
C VAL A 212 5.83 8.85 3.27
N LEU A 213 6.67 8.13 4.01
CA LEU A 213 7.00 8.42 5.40
C LEU A 213 8.19 9.37 5.44
N GLU A 214 7.94 10.64 5.12
CA GLU A 214 8.99 11.69 5.04
C GLU A 214 9.46 12.08 6.45
N PRO A 215 10.76 11.95 6.77
CA PRO A 215 11.29 12.36 8.07
C PRO A 215 11.10 13.85 8.36
N GLY A 216 10.48 14.16 9.50
CA GLY A 216 10.06 15.52 9.87
C GLY A 216 8.79 16.00 9.18
N GLY A 217 8.14 15.16 8.37
CA GLY A 217 6.93 15.50 7.63
C GLY A 217 5.64 15.35 8.42
N PHE A 218 4.56 15.82 7.80
CA PHE A 218 3.18 15.74 8.28
C PHE A 218 2.28 15.09 7.22
N MET A 219 1.69 13.94 7.56
CA MET A 219 0.94 13.07 6.64
C MET A 219 -0.55 13.37 6.55
N GLY A 220 -0.98 14.46 7.20
CA GLY A 220 -2.25 15.12 6.92
C GLY A 220 -3.24 15.16 8.08
N HIS A 221 -3.13 14.32 9.12
CA HIS A 221 -4.10 14.33 10.22
C HIS A 221 -3.58 15.07 11.48
N PRO A 222 -4.07 16.28 11.83
CA PRO A 222 -3.45 17.11 12.87
C PRO A 222 -3.63 16.60 14.31
N VAL A 223 -4.54 15.65 14.56
CA VAL A 223 -4.87 15.20 15.93
C VAL A 223 -3.69 14.63 16.72
N SER A 224 -2.62 14.18 16.05
CA SER A 224 -1.43 13.63 16.71
C SER A 224 -0.42 14.71 17.14
N PHE A 225 -0.73 15.99 16.96
CA PHE A 225 0.13 17.11 17.34
C PHE A 225 0.42 17.17 18.85
N ASN A 226 -0.43 16.56 19.67
CA ASN A 226 -0.24 16.46 21.11
C ASN A 226 1.05 15.73 21.54
N TRP A 227 1.69 14.96 20.65
CA TRP A 227 2.94 14.24 20.96
C TRP A 227 4.21 14.93 20.44
N TYR A 228 4.12 16.14 19.86
CA TYR A 228 5.32 16.89 19.45
C TYR A 228 6.28 17.16 20.61
N PRO A 229 5.84 17.54 21.82
CA PRO A 229 6.75 17.68 22.97
C PRO A 229 7.55 16.40 23.25
N ASN A 230 6.87 15.25 23.26
CA ASN A 230 7.52 13.95 23.46
C ASN A 230 8.47 13.57 22.30
N ALA A 231 8.18 14.02 21.08
CA ALA A 231 9.04 13.78 19.94
C ALA A 231 10.31 14.66 19.98
N ALA A 232 10.18 15.92 20.40
CA ALA A 232 11.29 16.86 20.51
C ALA A 232 12.28 16.50 21.63
N GLU A 233 11.80 15.88 22.71
CA GLU A 233 12.63 15.44 23.83
C GLU A 233 13.39 14.14 23.56
N ARG A 234 13.00 13.39 22.53
CA ARG A 234 13.70 12.15 22.16
C ARG A 234 14.96 12.49 21.39
N ASP A 235 16.10 12.11 21.95
CA ASP A 235 17.34 12.04 21.19
C ASP A 235 17.12 11.08 20.02
N SER A 236 17.59 11.48 18.85
CA SER A 236 17.49 10.70 17.62
C SER A 236 18.92 10.41 17.16
N PRO A 237 19.60 9.41 17.77
CA PRO A 237 20.96 9.06 17.38
C PRO A 237 21.06 8.86 15.86
N GLY A 238 21.93 9.62 15.20
CA GLY A 238 22.08 9.59 13.74
C GLY A 238 21.08 10.43 12.94
N SER A 239 20.16 11.16 13.59
CA SER A 239 19.25 12.14 12.95
C SER A 239 18.87 13.28 13.92
N PRO A 240 19.82 13.98 14.55
CA PRO A 240 19.55 15.00 15.57
C PRO A 240 18.70 16.16 15.04
N GLU A 241 18.71 16.43 13.73
CA GLU A 241 17.85 17.44 13.12
C GLU A 241 16.34 17.13 13.24
N LEU A 242 15.95 15.88 13.51
CA LEU A 242 14.54 15.52 13.67
C LEU A 242 13.93 16.14 14.92
N SER A 243 14.65 16.09 16.05
CA SER A 243 14.17 16.68 17.31
C SER A 243 13.96 18.19 17.16
N GLU A 244 14.82 18.88 16.40
CA GLU A 244 14.63 20.29 16.05
C GLU A 244 13.39 20.52 15.18
N ARG A 245 13.14 19.65 14.19
CA ARG A 245 11.92 19.72 13.36
C ARG A 245 10.64 19.49 14.15
N PHE A 246 10.70 18.77 15.27
CA PHE A 246 9.57 18.53 16.16
C PHE A 246 9.44 19.52 17.32
N ALA A 247 10.29 20.55 17.37
CA ALA A 247 10.23 21.57 18.42
C ALA A 247 8.87 22.30 18.47
N SER A 248 8.11 22.32 17.39
CA SER A 248 6.75 22.84 17.35
C SER A 248 5.89 22.11 16.31
N PRO A 249 4.58 21.91 16.58
CA PRO A 249 3.70 21.31 15.60
C PRO A 249 3.53 22.22 14.37
N PRO A 250 3.25 21.63 13.19
CA PRO A 250 2.86 22.37 12.00
C PRO A 250 1.63 23.24 12.25
N VAL A 251 1.41 24.21 11.35
CA VAL A 251 0.15 24.95 11.33
C VAL A 251 -1.01 23.98 11.06
N GLU A 252 -2.03 24.02 11.92
CA GLU A 252 -3.21 23.18 11.72
C GLU A 252 -3.86 23.48 10.36
N PRO A 253 -4.13 22.45 9.53
CA PRO A 253 -4.78 22.64 8.25
C PRO A 253 -6.23 23.11 8.40
N LYS A 254 -6.71 23.87 7.41
CA LYS A 254 -8.12 24.27 7.33
C LYS A 254 -8.95 23.11 6.79
N THR A 255 -10.03 22.78 7.50
CA THR A 255 -11.07 21.88 6.98
C THR A 255 -11.82 22.53 5.81
N GLN A 256 -12.44 21.72 4.96
CA GLN A 256 -13.12 22.18 3.73
C GLN A 256 -12.17 22.89 2.74
N SER A 257 -10.91 22.44 2.68
CA SER A 257 -9.87 22.99 1.78
C SER A 257 -9.47 21.96 0.72
N ARG A 258 -8.38 22.21 -0.02
CA ARG A 258 -7.75 21.27 -0.97
C ARG A 258 -6.33 21.01 -0.52
N LEU A 259 -5.85 19.77 -0.69
CA LEU A 259 -4.51 19.36 -0.26
C LEU A 259 -3.42 20.26 -0.85
N LEU A 260 -3.52 20.59 -2.15
CA LEU A 260 -2.58 21.48 -2.84
C LEU A 260 -2.59 22.91 -2.24
N ALA A 261 -3.74 23.40 -1.80
CA ALA A 261 -3.86 24.71 -1.16
C ALA A 261 -3.26 24.70 0.24
N GLU A 262 -3.57 23.69 1.07
CA GLU A 262 -2.99 23.59 2.41
C GLU A 262 -1.49 23.32 2.39
N ARG A 263 -0.95 22.61 1.38
CA ARG A 263 0.49 22.38 1.23
C ARG A 263 1.30 23.66 1.06
N LYS A 264 0.69 24.73 0.53
CA LYS A 264 1.32 26.05 0.45
C LYS A 264 1.40 26.75 1.81
N ARG A 265 0.54 26.35 2.76
CA ARG A 265 0.36 26.99 4.07
C ARG A 265 1.03 26.21 5.20
N VAL A 266 1.04 24.88 5.08
CA VAL A 266 1.64 23.91 6.01
C VAL A 266 2.83 23.29 5.30
N LYS A 267 4.05 23.76 5.61
CA LYS A 267 5.26 23.40 4.86
C LYS A 267 5.66 21.93 5.03
N GLU A 268 5.29 21.37 6.16
CA GLU A 268 5.53 19.99 6.56
C GLU A 268 4.51 19.04 5.90
N LEU A 269 3.41 19.55 5.34
CA LEU A 269 2.36 18.72 4.75
C LEU A 269 2.88 18.02 3.48
N VAL A 270 2.97 16.71 3.56
CA VAL A 270 3.40 15.86 2.46
C VAL A 270 2.17 15.40 1.67
N PRO A 271 2.10 15.65 0.35
CA PRO A 271 0.96 15.23 -0.45
C PRO A 271 0.96 13.71 -0.66
N TYR A 272 -0.19 13.18 -1.09
CA TYR A 272 -0.33 11.76 -1.39
C TYR A 272 0.49 11.39 -2.61
N ALA A 273 1.27 10.31 -2.56
CA ALA A 273 2.05 9.89 -3.71
C ALA A 273 1.14 9.23 -4.76
N VAL A 274 0.27 8.31 -4.32
CA VAL A 274 -0.73 7.69 -5.19
C VAL A 274 -2.06 7.66 -4.46
N VAL A 275 -3.08 8.29 -5.05
CA VAL A 275 -4.48 8.16 -4.62
C VAL A 275 -5.07 6.94 -5.30
N PHE A 276 -5.72 6.09 -4.50
CA PHE A 276 -6.51 4.96 -4.96
C PHE A 276 -7.96 5.38 -4.91
N PRO A 277 -8.63 5.64 -6.05
CA PRO A 277 -10.00 6.13 -6.05
C PRO A 277 -10.96 5.17 -5.36
N TYR A 278 -11.72 5.70 -4.39
CA TYR A 278 -12.57 4.92 -3.51
C TYR A 278 -13.58 4.09 -4.31
N ILE A 279 -13.74 2.81 -3.93
CA ILE A 279 -14.59 1.80 -4.57
C ILE A 279 -14.09 1.35 -5.96
N LYS A 280 -13.45 2.22 -6.75
CA LYS A 280 -12.88 1.88 -8.06
C LYS A 280 -11.56 1.08 -7.93
N MET A 281 -10.73 1.44 -6.96
CA MET A 281 -9.39 0.90 -6.70
C MET A 281 -9.23 0.52 -5.22
N GLY A 282 -10.23 -0.20 -4.67
CA GLY A 282 -10.25 -0.58 -3.27
C GLY A 282 -11.07 0.35 -2.37
N ARG A 283 -11.31 -0.11 -1.15
CA ARG A 283 -11.99 0.63 -0.07
C ARG A 283 -11.21 0.64 1.24
N SER A 284 -10.22 -0.22 1.37
CA SER A 284 -9.30 -0.28 2.51
C SER A 284 -8.05 -1.00 2.02
N ILE A 285 -7.19 -0.25 1.32
CA ILE A 285 -5.93 -0.76 0.80
C ILE A 285 -5.04 -1.23 1.95
N SER A 286 -4.29 -2.30 1.74
CA SER A 286 -3.58 -3.02 2.80
C SER A 286 -2.12 -3.29 2.45
N GLY A 287 -1.53 -4.36 3.00
CA GLY A 287 -0.13 -4.71 2.84
C GLY A 287 0.30 -4.71 1.38
N PHE A 288 1.53 -4.27 1.15
CA PHE A 288 2.10 -4.15 -0.18
C PHE A 288 3.57 -4.57 -0.21
N VAL A 289 4.04 -4.96 -1.38
CA VAL A 289 5.42 -5.39 -1.63
C VAL A 289 5.85 -4.96 -3.03
N VAL A 290 7.14 -4.71 -3.22
CA VAL A 290 7.72 -4.40 -4.53
C VAL A 290 8.11 -5.70 -5.23
N ASP A 291 7.75 -5.83 -6.50
CA ASP A 291 8.25 -6.91 -7.35
C ASP A 291 9.74 -6.74 -7.61
N ARG A 292 10.52 -7.66 -7.04
CA ARG A 292 11.97 -7.80 -7.22
C ARG A 292 12.33 -9.17 -7.77
N THR A 293 11.40 -9.82 -8.44
CA THR A 293 11.51 -11.22 -8.82
C THR A 293 12.43 -11.44 -10.02
N GLY A 294 12.91 -10.37 -10.66
CA GLY A 294 13.75 -10.42 -11.86
C GLY A 294 12.96 -10.80 -13.09
N GLY A 295 11.69 -10.37 -13.17
CA GLY A 295 10.76 -10.70 -14.26
C GLY A 295 10.11 -12.09 -14.16
N LYS A 296 10.28 -12.80 -13.04
CA LYS A 296 9.58 -14.08 -12.81
C LYS A 296 8.08 -13.89 -12.56
N PHE A 297 7.64 -12.67 -12.20
CA PHE A 297 6.23 -12.30 -12.08
C PHE A 297 5.67 -11.54 -13.29
N GLY A 298 6.28 -11.75 -14.46
CA GLY A 298 5.85 -11.09 -15.69
C GLY A 298 6.45 -9.69 -15.86
N PRO A 299 5.78 -8.78 -16.59
CA PRO A 299 6.41 -7.56 -17.10
C PRO A 299 6.49 -6.39 -16.09
N PHE A 300 6.15 -6.62 -14.81
CA PHE A 300 5.89 -5.58 -13.80
C PHE A 300 7.00 -5.45 -12.74
N GLU A 301 8.23 -5.87 -13.08
CA GLU A 301 9.41 -5.67 -12.24
C GLU A 301 9.51 -4.22 -11.73
N ASN A 302 9.86 -4.06 -10.46
CA ASN A 302 9.97 -2.80 -9.73
C ASN A 302 8.63 -2.05 -9.52
N GLN A 303 7.49 -2.69 -9.70
CA GLN A 303 6.20 -2.11 -9.32
C GLN A 303 5.77 -2.56 -7.93
N ILE A 304 4.93 -1.75 -7.28
CA ILE A 304 4.31 -2.08 -6.00
C ILE A 304 3.04 -2.89 -6.29
N PHE A 305 2.90 -4.04 -5.62
CA PHE A 305 1.66 -4.80 -5.56
C PHE A 305 1.03 -4.59 -4.19
N ILE A 306 -0.23 -4.17 -4.17
CA ILE A 306 -0.94 -3.77 -2.96
C ILE A 306 -2.29 -4.47 -2.86
N GLY A 307 -2.56 -5.03 -1.69
CA GLY A 307 -3.84 -5.67 -1.38
C GLY A 307 -4.95 -4.67 -1.06
N ASP A 308 -6.18 -5.17 -1.04
CA ASP A 308 -7.33 -4.48 -0.47
C ASP A 308 -8.14 -5.42 0.43
N PHE A 309 -8.49 -4.93 1.61
CA PHE A 309 -9.23 -5.70 2.61
C PHE A 309 -10.69 -5.88 2.23
N SER A 310 -11.37 -4.84 1.75
CA SER A 310 -12.83 -4.86 1.59
C SER A 310 -13.31 -5.45 0.27
N LEU A 311 -12.56 -5.26 -0.80
CA LEU A 311 -12.88 -5.66 -2.16
C LEU A 311 -12.12 -6.91 -2.59
N SER A 312 -11.19 -7.41 -1.78
CA SER A 312 -10.44 -8.65 -2.06
C SER A 312 -9.72 -8.56 -3.41
N LEU A 313 -8.96 -7.49 -3.58
CA LEU A 313 -8.25 -7.15 -4.81
C LEU A 313 -6.75 -7.11 -4.56
N VAL A 314 -5.98 -7.41 -5.61
CA VAL A 314 -4.60 -6.92 -5.74
C VAL A 314 -4.59 -5.87 -6.84
N MET A 315 -3.88 -4.78 -6.58
CA MET A 315 -3.65 -3.68 -7.51
C MET A 315 -2.16 -3.44 -7.68
N ARG A 316 -1.78 -2.75 -8.75
CA ARG A 316 -0.41 -2.26 -8.96
C ARG A 316 -0.32 -0.77 -8.70
N ALA A 317 0.86 -0.32 -8.30
CA ALA A 317 1.21 1.09 -8.29
C ALA A 317 2.65 1.33 -8.74
N THR A 318 2.87 2.48 -9.35
CA THR A 318 4.20 2.99 -9.74
C THR A 318 4.43 4.33 -9.08
N THR A 319 5.66 4.61 -8.65
CA THR A 319 6.04 5.91 -8.09
C THR A 319 7.08 6.62 -8.95
N GLU A 320 7.08 7.94 -8.89
CA GLU A 320 8.16 8.78 -9.43
C GLU A 320 8.36 10.02 -8.56
N LYS A 321 9.57 10.58 -8.57
CA LYS A 321 9.88 11.80 -7.84
C LYS A 321 10.05 12.97 -8.81
N VAL A 322 9.10 13.90 -8.80
CA VAL A 322 9.09 15.08 -9.67
C VAL A 322 9.24 16.33 -8.81
N ASN A 323 10.22 17.18 -9.13
CA ASN A 323 10.53 18.40 -8.36
C ASN A 323 10.66 18.15 -6.84
N GLY A 324 11.20 16.99 -6.46
CA GLY A 324 11.36 16.59 -5.05
C GLY A 324 10.12 15.98 -4.40
N VAL A 325 9.00 15.86 -5.11
CA VAL A 325 7.73 15.35 -4.57
C VAL A 325 7.43 13.98 -5.16
N TRP A 326 7.08 13.03 -4.29
CA TRP A 326 6.61 11.72 -4.73
C TRP A 326 5.19 11.82 -5.30
N GLN A 327 4.99 11.19 -6.45
CA GLN A 327 3.71 11.06 -7.11
C GLN A 327 3.69 9.78 -7.94
N GLY A 328 2.59 9.44 -8.60
CA GLY A 328 2.52 8.21 -9.36
C GLY A 328 1.12 7.77 -9.74
N ALA A 329 0.98 6.51 -10.10
CA ALA A 329 -0.28 5.96 -10.60
C ALA A 329 -0.60 4.58 -10.02
N CYS A 330 -1.90 4.25 -9.99
CA CYS A 330 -2.39 2.91 -9.68
C CYS A 330 -3.13 2.29 -10.88
N TYR A 331 -3.08 0.96 -10.93
CA TYR A 331 -3.63 0.13 -12.01
C TYR A 331 -4.33 -1.10 -11.41
N PRO A 332 -5.50 -1.51 -11.95
CA PRO A 332 -6.08 -2.80 -11.64
C PRO A 332 -5.11 -3.95 -11.94
N PHE A 333 -5.30 -5.10 -11.29
CA PHE A 333 -4.46 -6.27 -11.52
C PHE A 333 -5.17 -7.61 -11.34
N ARG A 334 -5.71 -7.90 -10.14
CA ARG A 334 -6.42 -9.15 -9.90
C ARG A 334 -7.59 -8.99 -8.96
N GLU A 335 -8.77 -9.43 -9.40
CA GLU A 335 -9.97 -9.57 -8.58
C GLU A 335 -10.33 -11.04 -8.30
N GLY A 336 -11.33 -11.28 -7.45
CA GLY A 336 -11.85 -12.62 -7.17
C GLY A 336 -11.08 -13.38 -6.07
N LEU A 337 -10.32 -12.69 -5.23
CA LEU A 337 -9.68 -13.31 -4.07
C LEU A 337 -10.70 -13.63 -2.97
N ALA A 338 -10.40 -14.66 -2.20
CA ALA A 338 -11.41 -15.34 -1.40
C ALA A 338 -11.69 -14.69 -0.04
N THR A 339 -10.86 -13.74 0.40
CA THR A 339 -10.99 -13.05 1.70
C THR A 339 -10.43 -11.62 1.63
N GLY A 340 -10.50 -10.89 2.74
CA GLY A 340 -9.91 -9.55 2.84
C GLY A 340 -8.40 -9.66 3.03
N LEU A 341 -7.63 -8.96 2.21
CA LEU A 341 -6.17 -9.07 2.23
C LEU A 341 -5.58 -8.14 3.28
N LEU A 342 -4.60 -8.64 4.03
CA LEU A 342 -3.80 -7.86 4.97
C LEU A 342 -2.31 -7.91 4.63
N ALA A 343 -1.84 -9.05 4.11
CA ALA A 343 -0.43 -9.27 3.81
C ALA A 343 -0.26 -9.79 2.38
N CYS A 344 0.87 -9.43 1.78
CA CYS A 344 1.36 -10.01 0.54
C CYS A 344 2.89 -10.11 0.53
N GLU A 345 3.43 -11.10 -0.18
CA GLU A 345 4.86 -11.36 -0.24
C GLU A 345 5.21 -12.15 -1.52
N PHE A 346 6.35 -11.83 -2.14
CA PHE A 346 6.84 -12.60 -3.28
C PHE A 346 7.57 -13.86 -2.84
N THR A 347 7.24 -14.98 -3.46
CA THR A 347 7.93 -16.27 -3.26
C THR A 347 9.29 -16.28 -3.97
N PRO A 348 10.22 -17.17 -3.58
CA PRO A 348 11.48 -17.39 -4.32
C PRO A 348 11.29 -17.74 -5.81
N GLN A 349 10.14 -18.36 -6.12
CA GLN A 349 9.73 -18.77 -7.47
C GLN A 349 9.18 -17.61 -8.31
N GLY A 350 8.86 -16.49 -7.67
CA GLY A 350 8.38 -15.27 -8.33
C GLY A 350 6.87 -15.08 -8.25
N ASP A 351 6.12 -16.01 -7.67
CA ASP A 351 4.68 -15.86 -7.47
C ASP A 351 4.36 -14.93 -6.28
N LEU A 352 3.20 -14.28 -6.29
CA LEU A 352 2.75 -13.40 -5.20
C LEU A 352 1.79 -14.16 -4.25
N ILE A 353 2.17 -14.35 -3.01
CA ILE A 353 1.28 -14.88 -1.97
C ILE A 353 0.52 -13.73 -1.31
N VAL A 354 -0.76 -13.95 -1.03
CA VAL A 354 -1.66 -13.03 -0.34
C VAL A 354 -2.46 -13.77 0.72
N GLY A 355 -2.82 -13.07 1.79
CA GLY A 355 -3.68 -13.62 2.83
C GLY A 355 -4.24 -12.56 3.77
N GLY A 356 -5.18 -13.00 4.60
CA GLY A 356 -5.84 -12.14 5.56
C GLY A 356 -7.09 -12.76 6.15
N THR A 357 -8.12 -11.94 6.32
CA THR A 357 -9.37 -12.32 6.98
C THR A 357 -10.54 -11.45 6.50
N ASN A 358 -11.76 -11.91 6.71
CA ASN A 358 -12.97 -11.08 6.57
C ASN A 358 -13.47 -10.49 7.91
N ARG A 359 -12.72 -10.67 9.01
CA ARG A 359 -13.11 -10.20 10.34
C ARG A 359 -12.95 -8.69 10.47
N GLY A 360 -14.04 -8.01 10.82
CA GLY A 360 -14.08 -6.63 11.32
C GLY A 360 -14.81 -5.64 10.42
N TRP A 361 -14.75 -5.82 9.10
CA TRP A 361 -15.38 -4.92 8.12
C TRP A 361 -16.03 -5.71 6.98
N PRO A 362 -16.93 -5.09 6.19
CA PRO A 362 -17.47 -5.71 4.99
C PRO A 362 -16.35 -6.10 4.01
N VAL A 363 -16.38 -7.35 3.57
CA VAL A 363 -15.43 -7.95 2.63
C VAL A 363 -16.16 -8.67 1.51
N ARG A 364 -15.67 -8.51 0.29
CA ARG A 364 -16.21 -9.13 -0.93
C ARG A 364 -15.92 -10.63 -0.98
N GLY A 365 -14.69 -11.03 -0.69
CA GLY A 365 -14.29 -12.43 -0.50
C GLY A 365 -14.92 -13.02 0.78
N PRO A 366 -15.82 -14.02 0.68
CA PRO A 366 -16.62 -14.46 1.80
C PRO A 366 -15.91 -15.43 2.75
N LYS A 367 -14.73 -15.98 2.39
CA LYS A 367 -14.02 -16.93 3.27
C LYS A 367 -13.54 -16.18 4.53
N PRO A 368 -13.69 -16.76 5.73
CA PRO A 368 -13.23 -16.16 6.99
C PRO A 368 -11.76 -15.77 7.01
N TYR A 369 -10.95 -16.61 6.35
CA TYR A 369 -9.53 -16.47 6.14
C TYR A 369 -9.16 -17.30 4.90
N ALA A 370 -8.11 -16.91 4.22
CA ALA A 370 -7.55 -17.62 3.08
C ALA A 370 -6.06 -17.32 2.97
N LEU A 371 -5.35 -18.27 2.37
CA LEU A 371 -3.98 -18.11 1.90
C LEU A 371 -4.01 -18.49 0.42
N GLN A 372 -3.68 -17.53 -0.45
CA GLN A 372 -3.76 -17.71 -1.90
C GLN A 372 -2.47 -17.23 -2.54
N ARG A 373 -2.13 -17.82 -3.68
CA ARG A 373 -0.99 -17.43 -4.50
C ARG A 373 -1.47 -17.02 -5.88
N LEU A 374 -0.87 -15.97 -6.43
CA LEU A 374 -1.03 -15.58 -7.82
C LEU A 374 0.15 -16.15 -8.60
N ASP A 375 -0.14 -17.08 -9.50
CA ASP A 375 0.86 -17.75 -10.33
C ASP A 375 0.84 -17.14 -11.73
N TRP A 376 1.96 -16.54 -12.15
CA TRP A 376 2.09 -16.08 -13.53
C TRP A 376 2.12 -17.27 -14.48
N THR A 377 1.31 -17.23 -15.54
CA THR A 377 1.22 -18.34 -16.52
C THR A 377 2.37 -18.38 -17.52
N GLY A 378 3.25 -17.36 -17.49
CA GLY A 378 4.27 -17.12 -18.50
C GLY A 378 3.76 -16.35 -19.72
N VAL A 379 2.47 -16.02 -19.77
CA VAL A 379 1.88 -15.21 -20.85
C VAL A 379 1.87 -13.75 -20.43
N VAL A 380 2.44 -12.87 -21.26
CA VAL A 380 2.40 -11.42 -21.04
C VAL A 380 1.01 -10.89 -21.44
N PRO A 381 0.24 -10.24 -20.54
CA PRO A 381 -1.00 -9.57 -20.90
C PRO A 381 -0.72 -8.27 -21.66
N PHE A 382 -1.67 -7.79 -22.47
CA PHE A 382 -1.64 -6.41 -22.98
C PHE A 382 -2.24 -5.47 -21.93
N GLU A 383 -1.41 -4.62 -21.35
CA GLU A 383 -1.72 -3.79 -20.18
C GLU A 383 -1.04 -2.42 -20.26
N VAL A 384 -1.59 -1.45 -19.53
CA VAL A 384 -0.81 -0.26 -19.16
C VAL A 384 0.23 -0.68 -18.14
N LYS A 385 1.50 -0.61 -18.56
CA LYS A 385 2.64 -0.94 -17.70
C LYS A 385 2.89 0.20 -16.73
N GLU A 386 3.07 1.42 -17.23
CA GLU A 386 3.37 2.58 -16.39
C GLU A 386 2.86 3.88 -17.05
N ILE A 387 2.66 4.92 -16.22
CA ILE A 387 2.35 6.27 -16.65
C ILE A 387 3.31 7.20 -15.93
N ASN A 388 3.99 8.08 -16.68
CA ASN A 388 4.84 9.11 -16.11
C ASN A 388 4.44 10.51 -16.57
N ALA A 389 4.53 11.48 -15.67
CA ALA A 389 4.27 12.87 -16.01
C ALA A 389 5.33 13.42 -16.99
N ARG A 390 4.91 14.31 -17.88
CA ARG A 390 5.76 15.08 -18.79
C ARG A 390 5.35 16.56 -18.70
N PRO A 391 6.21 17.51 -19.12
CA PRO A 391 5.88 18.94 -19.04
C PRO A 391 4.59 19.32 -19.79
N ASP A 392 4.23 18.57 -20.83
CA ASP A 392 3.09 18.82 -21.71
C ASP A 392 2.02 17.70 -21.68
N GLY A 393 2.13 16.73 -20.77
CA GLY A 393 1.17 15.62 -20.67
C GLY A 393 1.72 14.41 -19.94
N PHE A 394 1.58 13.23 -20.54
CA PHE A 394 2.03 11.98 -19.94
C PHE A 394 2.69 11.06 -20.97
N LEU A 395 3.68 10.28 -20.52
CA LEU A 395 4.17 9.12 -21.26
C LEU A 395 3.49 7.88 -20.69
N VAL A 396 2.79 7.12 -21.53
CA VAL A 396 2.17 5.85 -21.19
C VAL A 396 3.01 4.73 -21.80
N THR A 397 3.52 3.82 -20.97
CA THR A 397 4.21 2.60 -21.42
C THR A 397 3.25 1.42 -21.33
N PHE A 398 3.23 0.58 -22.35
CA PHE A 398 2.44 -0.64 -22.46
C PHE A 398 3.32 -1.89 -22.36
N THR A 399 2.72 -3.02 -22.01
CA THR A 399 3.43 -4.31 -21.92
C THR A 399 3.65 -4.99 -23.29
N LYS A 400 2.89 -4.59 -24.32
CA LYS A 400 3.05 -5.03 -25.72
C LYS A 400 2.97 -3.82 -26.65
N PRO A 401 3.52 -3.88 -27.87
CA PRO A 401 3.39 -2.81 -28.84
C PRO A 401 1.92 -2.49 -29.15
N VAL A 402 1.57 -1.21 -29.22
CA VAL A 402 0.24 -0.73 -29.61
C VAL A 402 0.09 -0.72 -31.13
N ASP A 403 -1.15 -0.80 -31.64
CA ASP A 403 -1.44 -0.54 -33.05
C ASP A 403 -1.28 0.97 -33.33
N PRO A 404 -0.29 1.40 -34.14
CA PRO A 404 -0.06 2.80 -34.42
C PRO A 404 -1.24 3.48 -35.11
N ALA A 405 -2.00 2.77 -35.96
CA ALA A 405 -3.14 3.35 -36.69
C ALA A 405 -4.27 3.77 -35.74
N VAL A 406 -4.39 3.08 -34.60
CA VAL A 406 -5.33 3.41 -33.54
C VAL A 406 -4.71 4.38 -32.54
N ALA A 407 -3.50 4.10 -32.07
CA ALA A 407 -2.87 4.75 -30.94
C ALA A 407 -2.36 6.17 -31.20
N THR A 408 -2.14 6.58 -32.46
CA THR A 408 -1.77 7.97 -32.78
C THR A 408 -2.97 8.93 -32.82
N ARG A 409 -4.21 8.41 -32.74
CA ARG A 409 -5.41 9.24 -32.77
C ARG A 409 -5.71 9.77 -31.36
N PRO A 410 -5.73 11.10 -31.14
CA PRO A 410 -6.02 11.64 -29.80
C PRO A 410 -7.36 11.18 -29.22
N ALA A 411 -8.38 11.02 -30.07
CA ALA A 411 -9.71 10.54 -29.68
C ALA A 411 -9.76 9.08 -29.17
N THR A 412 -8.66 8.32 -29.30
CA THR A 412 -8.53 6.99 -28.69
C THR A 412 -8.47 7.08 -27.16
N TYR A 413 -8.07 8.24 -26.62
CA TYR A 413 -7.83 8.46 -25.21
C TYR A 413 -8.85 9.45 -24.66
N SER A 414 -9.37 9.17 -23.48
CA SER A 414 -10.12 10.16 -22.70
C SER A 414 -9.64 10.15 -21.26
N LEU A 415 -9.76 11.30 -20.61
CA LEU A 415 -9.50 11.42 -19.19
C LEU A 415 -10.39 12.49 -18.57
N THR A 416 -10.75 12.27 -17.32
CA THR A 416 -11.27 13.30 -16.44
C THR A 416 -10.27 13.55 -15.33
N THR A 417 -10.41 14.67 -14.63
CA THR A 417 -9.67 14.89 -13.39
C THR A 417 -10.59 15.30 -12.29
N TYR A 418 -10.16 15.05 -11.06
CA TYR A 418 -10.84 15.50 -9.85
C TYR A 418 -9.85 15.57 -8.69
N THR A 419 -10.26 16.24 -7.63
CA THR A 419 -9.57 16.19 -6.34
C THR A 419 -10.57 15.85 -5.23
N HIS A 420 -10.12 15.89 -3.98
CA HIS A 420 -10.95 15.63 -2.82
C HIS A 420 -10.96 16.85 -1.90
N ILE A 421 -12.06 17.02 -1.18
CA ILE A 421 -12.15 17.95 -0.07
C ILE A 421 -11.19 17.45 1.02
N TYR A 422 -10.22 18.27 1.37
CA TYR A 422 -9.35 18.02 2.52
C TYR A 422 -10.04 18.58 3.77
N GLN A 423 -10.52 17.68 4.63
CA GLN A 423 -11.45 18.00 5.70
C GLN A 423 -11.35 17.04 6.89
N GLN A 424 -11.83 17.46 8.04
CA GLN A 424 -11.94 16.62 9.24
C GLN A 424 -13.05 15.54 9.16
N GLY A 425 -14.03 15.72 8.27
CA GLY A 425 -15.12 14.75 8.07
C GLY A 425 -14.62 13.42 7.51
N TYR A 426 -15.38 12.34 7.73
CA TYR A 426 -15.02 11.02 7.22
C TYR A 426 -15.19 10.93 5.70
N GLY A 427 -14.09 10.58 5.01
CA GLY A 427 -14.07 10.44 3.56
C GLY A 427 -14.26 11.78 2.83
N SER A 428 -14.25 11.74 1.51
CA SER A 428 -14.60 12.88 0.68
C SER A 428 -15.21 12.40 -0.63
N PRO A 429 -16.22 13.10 -1.17
CA PRO A 429 -16.55 12.94 -2.57
C PRO A 429 -15.40 13.40 -3.47
N GLU A 430 -15.38 12.91 -4.71
CA GLU A 430 -14.62 13.51 -5.81
C GLU A 430 -15.23 14.88 -6.16
N VAL A 431 -14.42 15.93 -6.18
CA VAL A 431 -14.85 17.32 -6.43
C VAL A 431 -13.93 18.00 -7.45
N ASP A 432 -14.33 19.20 -7.89
CA ASP A 432 -13.57 20.04 -8.82
C ASP A 432 -13.26 19.31 -10.15
N HIS A 433 -14.26 18.60 -10.69
CA HIS A 433 -14.10 17.81 -11.90
C HIS A 433 -13.73 18.66 -13.12
N THR A 434 -12.78 18.19 -13.93
CA THR A 434 -12.45 18.78 -15.24
C THR A 434 -12.30 17.69 -16.30
N VAL A 435 -12.32 18.08 -17.58
CA VAL A 435 -12.15 17.17 -18.73
C VAL A 435 -11.03 17.67 -19.64
N PRO A 436 -9.76 17.36 -19.31
CA PRO A 436 -8.63 17.68 -20.17
C PRO A 436 -8.76 17.02 -21.55
N GLN A 437 -8.14 17.61 -22.55
CA GLN A 437 -8.20 17.11 -23.92
C GLN A 437 -6.83 16.57 -24.34
N VAL A 438 -6.79 15.34 -24.82
CA VAL A 438 -5.62 14.83 -25.53
C VAL A 438 -5.60 15.50 -26.90
N THR A 439 -4.56 16.30 -27.16
CA THR A 439 -4.42 17.07 -28.42
C THR A 439 -3.50 16.36 -29.41
N GLU A 440 -2.60 15.52 -28.91
CA GLU A 440 -1.65 14.77 -29.71
C GLU A 440 -1.30 13.45 -29.01
N ALA A 441 -1.13 12.38 -29.80
CA ALA A 441 -0.63 11.10 -29.32
C ALA A 441 0.51 10.63 -30.24
N ARG A 442 1.72 10.51 -29.69
CA ARG A 442 2.92 10.10 -30.44
C ARG A 442 3.36 8.71 -30.00
N VAL A 443 3.28 7.76 -30.91
CA VAL A 443 3.73 6.38 -30.69
C VAL A 443 5.25 6.31 -30.92
N SER A 444 5.94 5.68 -29.98
CA SER A 444 7.38 5.37 -30.05
C SER A 444 7.70 4.36 -31.17
N LYS A 445 8.97 4.26 -31.55
CA LYS A 445 9.40 3.39 -32.68
C LYS A 445 9.14 1.90 -32.45
N ASP A 446 9.23 1.44 -31.21
CA ASP A 446 8.96 0.05 -30.82
C ASP A 446 7.47 -0.20 -30.51
N GLY A 447 6.63 0.85 -30.56
CA GLY A 447 5.22 0.78 -30.25
C GLY A 447 4.90 0.59 -28.77
N LEU A 448 5.90 0.54 -27.87
CA LEU A 448 5.66 0.27 -26.45
C LEU A 448 5.25 1.50 -25.65
N GLN A 449 5.49 2.69 -26.19
CA GLN A 449 5.19 3.94 -25.51
C GLN A 449 4.34 4.87 -26.38
N VAL A 450 3.44 5.59 -25.73
CA VAL A 450 2.67 6.68 -26.32
C VAL A 450 2.84 7.94 -25.46
N HIS A 451 3.37 9.01 -26.05
CA HIS A 451 3.40 10.32 -25.44
C HIS A 451 2.10 11.05 -25.77
N LEU A 452 1.30 11.30 -24.75
CA LEU A 452 0.04 12.04 -24.83
C LEU A 452 0.30 13.50 -24.46
N ARG A 453 0.08 14.42 -25.39
CA ARG A 453 0.04 15.86 -25.10
C ARG A 453 -1.37 16.21 -24.62
N ILE A 454 -1.46 16.86 -23.46
CA ILE A 454 -2.73 17.16 -22.81
C ILE A 454 -2.89 18.67 -22.66
N ASP A 455 -3.98 19.20 -23.19
CA ASP A 455 -4.46 20.54 -22.86
C ASP A 455 -5.36 20.47 -21.62
N GLY A 456 -5.15 21.39 -20.67
CA GLY A 456 -5.84 21.39 -19.38
C GLY A 456 -5.28 20.44 -18.32
N LEU A 457 -3.96 20.19 -18.30
CA LEU A 457 -3.32 19.47 -17.18
C LEU A 457 -3.61 20.15 -15.83
N GLN A 458 -4.08 19.36 -14.87
CA GLN A 458 -4.56 19.88 -13.59
C GLN A 458 -3.68 19.42 -12.41
N GLN A 459 -2.81 20.31 -11.92
CA GLN A 459 -2.00 20.04 -10.72
C GLN A 459 -2.88 19.85 -9.48
N GLY A 460 -2.51 18.91 -8.62
CA GLY A 460 -3.21 18.54 -7.37
C GLY A 460 -4.41 17.61 -7.56
N HIS A 461 -4.61 17.09 -8.77
CA HIS A 461 -5.72 16.22 -9.10
C HIS A 461 -5.26 14.79 -9.38
N VAL A 462 -6.23 13.88 -9.30
CA VAL A 462 -6.15 12.56 -9.92
C VAL A 462 -6.61 12.68 -11.36
N HIS A 463 -5.85 12.13 -12.29
CA HIS A 463 -6.19 11.97 -13.70
C HIS A 463 -6.69 10.54 -13.91
N ASP A 464 -7.97 10.41 -14.20
CA ASP A 464 -8.69 9.16 -14.42
C ASP A 464 -8.70 8.86 -15.91
N PHE A 465 -7.80 7.95 -16.34
CA PHE A 465 -7.64 7.58 -17.74
C PHE A 465 -8.61 6.48 -18.15
N ASP A 466 -9.09 6.57 -19.38
CA ASP A 466 -9.79 5.49 -20.07
C ASP A 466 -9.09 5.17 -21.39
N PHE A 467 -8.59 3.93 -21.46
CA PHE A 467 -7.86 3.36 -22.58
C PHE A 467 -8.67 2.28 -23.31
N GLN A 468 -10.00 2.20 -23.11
CA GLN A 468 -10.84 1.12 -23.68
C GLN A 468 -10.72 0.94 -25.19
N ASN A 469 -10.35 2.00 -25.92
CA ASN A 469 -10.20 2.00 -27.37
C ASN A 469 -8.78 1.70 -27.85
N VAL A 470 -7.80 1.60 -26.94
CA VAL A 470 -6.43 1.21 -27.28
C VAL A 470 -6.41 -0.27 -27.68
N ARG A 471 -5.60 -0.60 -28.70
CA ARG A 471 -5.38 -1.97 -29.16
C ARG A 471 -3.89 -2.25 -29.27
N SER A 472 -3.50 -3.49 -29.02
CA SER A 472 -2.15 -3.96 -29.35
C SER A 472 -1.98 -3.99 -30.87
N HIS A 473 -0.73 -4.11 -31.33
CA HIS A 473 -0.41 -4.31 -32.74
C HIS A 473 -1.18 -5.50 -33.35
N ASP A 474 -1.45 -6.54 -32.55
CA ASP A 474 -2.16 -7.75 -32.97
C ASP A 474 -3.69 -7.65 -32.76
N GLY A 475 -4.21 -6.47 -32.40
CA GLY A 475 -5.64 -6.22 -32.24
C GLY A 475 -6.23 -6.62 -30.89
N GLU A 476 -5.41 -6.99 -29.90
CA GLU A 476 -5.88 -7.36 -28.56
C GLU A 476 -6.36 -6.11 -27.80
N PRO A 477 -7.48 -6.16 -27.05
CA PRO A 477 -7.83 -5.13 -26.09
C PRO A 477 -6.95 -5.20 -24.84
N LEU A 478 -6.87 -4.11 -24.09
CA LEU A 478 -6.28 -4.13 -22.75
C LEU A 478 -7.10 -5.05 -21.83
N VAL A 479 -6.42 -5.80 -20.96
CA VAL A 479 -7.09 -6.53 -19.87
C VAL A 479 -7.76 -5.52 -18.94
N HIS A 480 -7.02 -4.48 -18.51
CA HIS A 480 -7.56 -3.36 -17.75
C HIS A 480 -7.42 -2.04 -18.50
N ALA A 481 -8.55 -1.42 -18.81
CA ALA A 481 -8.61 -0.18 -19.56
C ALA A 481 -8.49 1.09 -18.70
N LYS A 482 -8.48 0.96 -17.37
CA LYS A 482 -8.48 2.10 -16.43
C LYS A 482 -7.13 2.23 -15.73
N ALA A 483 -6.68 3.46 -15.54
CA ALA A 483 -5.54 3.79 -14.70
C ALA A 483 -5.73 5.19 -14.10
N TYR A 484 -5.11 5.44 -12.95
CA TYR A 484 -5.31 6.69 -12.22
C TYR A 484 -3.97 7.26 -11.80
N TYR A 485 -3.65 8.47 -12.26
CA TYR A 485 -2.41 9.15 -11.94
C TYR A 485 -2.66 10.31 -10.97
N THR A 486 -1.88 10.42 -9.90
CA THR A 486 -1.92 11.54 -8.96
C THR A 486 -0.86 12.56 -9.36
N LEU A 487 -1.24 13.75 -9.82
CA LEU A 487 -0.31 14.77 -10.31
C LEU A 487 -0.08 15.86 -9.27
N ASN A 488 0.96 15.76 -8.45
CA ASN A 488 1.33 16.77 -7.46
C ASN A 488 2.18 17.90 -8.05
N GLU A 489 3.10 17.56 -8.95
CA GLU A 489 4.04 18.45 -9.61
C GLU A 489 4.10 18.14 -11.11
N ILE A 490 4.22 19.19 -11.91
CA ILE A 490 4.44 19.06 -13.36
C ILE A 490 5.96 19.14 -13.60
N PRO A 491 6.57 18.19 -14.32
CA PRO A 491 7.98 18.26 -14.67
C PRO A 491 8.33 19.55 -15.42
N LYS A 492 9.51 20.09 -15.16
CA LYS A 492 10.00 21.32 -15.79
C LYS A 492 10.53 21.09 -17.20
#